data_AF-A0A1G4BBL2-F1
#
_entry.id   AF-A0A1G4BBL2-F1
#
_cell.length_a   1.000
_cell.length_b   1.000
_cell.length_c   1.000
_cell.angle_alpha   90.00
_cell.angle_beta   90.00
_cell.angle_gamma   90.00
#
_symmetry.space_group_name_H-M   'P 1'
#
loop_
_entity.id
_entity.type
_entity.pdbx_description
1 polymer ?
#
loop_
_entity_poly.entity_id
_entity_poly.type
_entity_poly.pdbx_seq_one_letter_code
_entity_poly.pdbx_strand_id
1 'polypeptide(L)'
;MSVSLSLELSSPSSSMQSSSIYSDYSQDGEPQSQSQVYTKSAPKFASKKSPFLKYPAGIQRLTRRGLCTYGINTGPVPDDTDWTKLTVAMLREQLVMREMPDHGKKAVLVERLENLETYKPEAVAIRDAPDDKPFGPISRNASSNGEKRFFVDMGDQSHISAVKKAMKEDMFVIKQSDDFDGGVSISVHGGGPDTYGVTIGSRTSCTCSSMMFRPRSNCKHIIYVMTHVFRAPAELLPQRTLFTEEVMKLFDRAPKIRFTAVEASMDPSMSDGVPKSKDGKSCPVCFKHIGKAETVCCGKCGNHTHSSCFGIYTRQYAGWSLTCPVCQGGWSVAAV
;
A
#
# COMPACT_ATOMS: atom_id res chain seq x y z
N MET A 1 16.62 18.00 -56.78
CA MET A 1 15.58 17.37 -57.61
C MET A 1 14.57 16.73 -56.67
N SER A 2 13.31 17.09 -56.79
CA SER A 2 12.24 16.64 -55.89
C SER A 2 11.43 15.54 -56.56
N VAL A 3 11.06 14.49 -55.82
CA VAL A 3 9.89 13.66 -56.15
C VAL A 3 9.34 13.04 -54.88
N SER A 4 8.09 13.38 -54.58
CA SER A 4 7.19 12.63 -53.71
C SER A 4 6.29 11.75 -54.57
N LEU A 5 5.73 10.69 -53.99
CA LEU A 5 4.35 10.17 -54.10
C LEU A 5 4.38 8.71 -53.58
N SER A 6 3.69 8.38 -52.48
CA SER A 6 2.27 7.96 -52.43
C SER A 6 2.06 6.53 -52.91
N LEU A 7 1.67 5.64 -51.98
CA LEU A 7 1.22 4.28 -52.24
C LEU A 7 -0.26 4.15 -51.86
N GLU A 8 -1.05 3.55 -52.75
CA GLU A 8 -2.50 3.47 -52.66
C GLU A 8 -3.03 2.33 -51.78
N LEU A 9 -4.31 2.43 -51.41
CA LEU A 9 -5.06 1.36 -50.76
C LEU A 9 -5.30 0.19 -51.73
N SER A 10 -5.34 -1.03 -51.20
CA SER A 10 -6.07 -2.15 -51.81
C SER A 10 -6.48 -3.17 -50.74
N SER A 11 -7.79 -3.38 -50.61
CA SER A 11 -8.37 -4.48 -49.82
C SER A 11 -8.51 -5.75 -50.66
N PRO A 12 -8.58 -6.92 -50.04
CA PRO A 12 -9.59 -7.88 -50.47
C PRO A 12 -10.38 -8.52 -49.32
N SER A 13 -11.47 -9.19 -49.69
CA SER A 13 -12.58 -9.65 -48.84
C SER A 13 -12.63 -11.17 -48.65
N SER A 14 -13.24 -11.62 -47.54
CA SER A 14 -13.89 -12.93 -47.35
C SER A 14 -14.72 -12.84 -46.05
N SER A 15 -16.05 -12.77 -46.09
CA SER A 15 -17.02 -13.88 -46.28
C SER A 15 -17.07 -14.88 -45.11
N MET A 16 -18.05 -14.69 -44.23
CA MET A 16 -18.55 -15.71 -43.30
C MET A 16 -20.04 -15.90 -43.56
N GLN A 17 -20.49 -17.15 -43.65
CA GLN A 17 -21.87 -17.51 -43.95
C GLN A 17 -22.75 -17.40 -42.71
N SER A 18 -23.95 -16.85 -42.87
CA SER A 18 -25.03 -16.95 -41.89
C SER A 18 -25.92 -18.14 -42.21
N SER A 19 -26.41 -18.82 -41.17
CA SER A 19 -27.59 -19.68 -41.25
C SER A 19 -28.62 -19.19 -40.23
N SER A 20 -29.85 -19.05 -40.70
CA SER A 20 -31.01 -18.49 -40.01
C SER A 20 -31.80 -19.55 -39.23
N ILE A 21 -32.72 -19.08 -38.38
CA ILE A 21 -34.09 -19.59 -38.10
C ILE A 21 -34.75 -18.55 -37.16
N TYR A 22 -35.65 -17.70 -37.67
CA TYR A 22 -37.13 -17.80 -37.56
C TYR A 22 -37.62 -17.60 -36.10
N SER A 23 -37.98 -16.39 -35.62
CA SER A 23 -39.13 -15.50 -35.92
C SER A 23 -40.51 -16.02 -35.49
N ASP A 24 -41.18 -15.32 -34.55
CA ASP A 24 -42.61 -14.95 -34.74
C ASP A 24 -43.10 -13.76 -33.87
N TYR A 25 -44.27 -13.23 -34.26
CA TYR A 25 -44.92 -11.92 -34.05
C TYR A 25 -45.25 -11.35 -32.64
N SER A 26 -44.97 -10.04 -32.48
CA SER A 26 -45.88 -8.87 -32.29
C SER A 26 -47.17 -8.82 -31.43
N GLN A 27 -47.26 -7.69 -30.71
CA GLN A 27 -48.40 -6.76 -30.47
C GLN A 27 -49.40 -6.88 -29.27
N ASP A 28 -49.35 -5.80 -28.47
CA ASP A 28 -50.42 -4.94 -27.92
C ASP A 28 -51.54 -5.46 -26.97
N GLY A 29 -51.71 -4.73 -25.86
CA GLY A 29 -52.88 -4.82 -24.98
C GLY A 29 -52.71 -4.19 -23.58
N GLU A 30 -53.13 -2.94 -23.40
CA GLU A 30 -53.56 -2.41 -22.08
C GLU A 30 -55.01 -2.88 -21.80
N PRO A 31 -55.43 -3.12 -20.54
CA PRO A 31 -56.08 -2.01 -19.82
C PRO A 31 -56.05 -2.03 -18.26
N GLN A 32 -56.09 -0.82 -17.68
CA GLN A 32 -56.84 -0.35 -16.50
C GLN A 32 -57.10 -1.27 -15.27
N SER A 33 -56.54 -0.82 -14.14
CA SER A 33 -57.14 -0.73 -12.78
C SER A 33 -57.82 -1.95 -12.11
N GLN A 34 -57.30 -2.32 -10.93
CA GLN A 34 -58.11 -2.28 -9.70
C GLN A 34 -57.25 -2.32 -8.43
N SER A 35 -57.66 -1.54 -7.42
CA SER A 35 -57.03 -1.46 -6.10
C SER A 35 -57.55 -2.57 -5.17
N GLN A 36 -56.65 -3.36 -4.57
CA GLN A 36 -56.97 -4.09 -3.35
C GLN A 36 -55.84 -3.99 -2.32
N VAL A 37 -56.14 -3.29 -1.23
CA VAL A 37 -55.34 -3.25 0.00
C VAL A 37 -55.51 -4.58 0.71
N TYR A 38 -54.45 -5.40 0.77
CA TYR A 38 -54.39 -6.54 1.69
C TYR A 38 -53.44 -6.24 2.85
N THR A 39 -54.05 -5.81 3.96
CA THR A 39 -53.41 -5.74 5.26
C THR A 39 -53.10 -7.15 5.76
N LYS A 40 -51.82 -7.56 5.69
CA LYS A 40 -51.31 -8.67 6.51
C LYS A 40 -50.38 -8.11 7.58
N SER A 41 -50.92 -8.08 8.80
CA SER A 41 -50.22 -7.70 10.02
C SER A 41 -49.10 -8.69 10.31
N ALA A 42 -47.88 -8.36 9.88
CA ALA A 42 -46.69 -9.05 10.37
C ALA A 42 -46.59 -8.84 11.90
N PRO A 43 -46.42 -9.89 12.70
CA PRO A 43 -46.26 -9.73 14.15
C PRO A 43 -45.01 -8.89 14.41
N LYS A 44 -45.14 -7.89 15.30
CA LYS A 44 -43.99 -7.13 15.80
C LYS A 44 -43.06 -8.11 16.52
N PHE A 45 -42.07 -8.64 15.82
CA PHE A 45 -40.89 -9.22 16.45
C PHE A 45 -40.22 -8.10 17.22
N ALA A 46 -40.57 -7.98 18.50
CA ALA A 46 -39.83 -7.17 19.45
C ALA A 46 -38.38 -7.64 19.36
N SER A 47 -37.52 -6.78 18.82
CA SER A 47 -36.08 -7.02 18.75
C SER A 47 -35.63 -7.42 20.15
N LYS A 48 -35.22 -8.69 20.30
CA LYS A 48 -34.57 -9.18 21.51
C LYS A 48 -33.25 -8.43 21.58
N LYS A 49 -33.27 -7.28 22.26
CA LYS A 49 -32.09 -6.47 22.58
C LYS A 49 -31.01 -7.44 23.07
N SER A 50 -29.87 -7.45 22.39
CA SER A 50 -28.77 -8.33 22.75
C SER A 50 -28.44 -8.16 24.24
N PRO A 51 -28.20 -9.23 25.01
CA PRO A 51 -28.02 -9.15 26.46
C PRO A 51 -26.65 -8.55 26.88
N PHE A 52 -26.00 -7.83 25.97
CA PHE A 52 -24.62 -7.38 26.11
C PHE A 52 -24.50 -6.06 26.87
N LEU A 53 -23.41 -5.93 27.63
CA LEU A 53 -23.00 -4.77 28.43
C LEU A 53 -23.77 -4.52 29.74
N LYS A 54 -24.06 -5.57 30.53
CA LYS A 54 -24.26 -5.41 31.97
C LYS A 54 -22.91 -5.17 32.68
N TYR A 55 -22.56 -3.90 32.86
CA TYR A 55 -21.47 -3.47 33.75
C TYR A 55 -21.74 -3.83 35.22
N PRO A 56 -20.70 -3.91 36.09
CA PRO A 56 -20.86 -4.08 37.53
C PRO A 56 -21.83 -3.07 38.16
N ALA A 57 -22.53 -3.49 39.22
CA ALA A 57 -23.43 -2.64 39.98
C ALA A 57 -22.64 -1.69 40.90
N GLY A 58 -23.14 -0.46 41.08
CA GLY A 58 -22.60 0.53 42.03
C GLY A 58 -21.94 1.78 41.41
N ILE A 59 -21.57 1.76 40.12
CA ILE A 59 -20.84 2.87 39.47
C ILE A 59 -21.80 3.80 38.71
N GLN A 60 -21.88 5.07 39.15
CA GLN A 60 -22.65 6.17 38.53
C GLN A 60 -21.99 6.62 37.21
N ARG A 61 -22.77 6.94 36.17
CA ARG A 61 -22.26 7.11 34.78
C ARG A 61 -22.85 8.31 34.02
N LEU A 62 -22.00 8.95 33.18
CA LEU A 62 -22.23 10.12 32.30
C LEU A 62 -21.86 9.82 30.82
N THR A 63 -21.59 10.80 29.91
CA THR A 63 -22.15 10.74 28.54
C THR A 63 -21.30 10.99 27.23
N ARG A 64 -21.79 10.46 26.06
CA ARG A 64 -21.36 10.56 24.62
C ARG A 64 -22.37 9.99 23.54
N ARG A 65 -22.73 8.68 23.40
CA ARG A 65 -23.49 7.98 22.27
C ARG A 65 -23.21 8.51 20.87
N GLY A 66 -23.95 9.56 20.44
CA GLY A 66 -23.74 10.20 19.16
C GLY A 66 -22.41 10.93 19.24
N LEU A 67 -22.15 11.83 18.30
CA LEU A 67 -21.27 12.93 18.67
C LEU A 67 -22.06 13.81 19.68
N CYS A 68 -21.86 13.54 20.97
CA CYS A 68 -22.07 14.43 22.14
C CYS A 68 -23.31 14.32 23.11
N THR A 69 -24.14 13.26 23.17
CA THR A 69 -24.94 12.89 24.41
C THR A 69 -25.34 11.38 24.50
N TYR A 70 -25.02 10.64 25.60
CA TYR A 70 -25.25 9.17 25.73
C TYR A 70 -26.70 8.75 26.08
N GLY A 71 -26.87 7.45 26.32
CA GLY A 71 -28.02 6.82 26.93
C GLY A 71 -27.81 6.60 28.42
N ILE A 72 -28.38 5.54 28.96
CA ILE A 72 -28.31 5.20 30.39
C ILE A 72 -27.31 4.04 30.53
N ASN A 73 -26.36 4.16 31.47
CA ASN A 73 -25.37 3.13 31.85
C ASN A 73 -24.12 2.88 30.95
N THR A 74 -23.58 3.86 30.22
CA THR A 74 -22.28 3.71 29.50
C THR A 74 -21.45 4.98 29.53
N GLY A 75 -20.29 4.93 30.20
CA GLY A 75 -19.32 6.03 30.35
C GLY A 75 -17.98 5.50 30.89
N PRO A 76 -16.94 6.36 31.02
CA PRO A 76 -15.65 5.93 31.56
C PRO A 76 -15.84 5.39 32.99
N VAL A 77 -15.35 4.17 33.20
CA VAL A 77 -15.27 3.48 34.48
C VAL A 77 -14.11 4.11 35.28
N PRO A 78 -14.25 4.33 36.60
CA PRO A 78 -13.17 4.83 37.47
C PRO A 78 -11.86 4.04 37.33
N ASP A 79 -10.72 4.73 37.35
CA ASP A 79 -9.41 4.13 37.05
C ASP A 79 -8.91 3.15 38.12
N ASP A 80 -9.48 3.18 39.32
CA ASP A 80 -9.30 2.22 40.42
C ASP A 80 -10.08 0.90 40.24
N THR A 81 -10.84 0.75 39.14
CA THR A 81 -11.65 -0.45 38.90
C THR A 81 -10.79 -1.62 38.43
N ASP A 82 -11.04 -2.80 38.99
CA ASP A 82 -10.45 -4.06 38.52
C ASP A 82 -10.90 -4.42 37.10
N TRP A 83 -10.06 -4.03 36.13
CA TRP A 83 -10.23 -4.27 34.70
C TRP A 83 -10.32 -5.77 34.35
N THR A 84 -9.73 -6.66 35.16
CA THR A 84 -9.77 -8.11 34.91
C THR A 84 -11.21 -8.65 35.00
N LYS A 85 -12.09 -8.01 35.77
CA LYS A 85 -13.51 -8.39 35.90
C LYS A 85 -14.37 -7.98 34.71
N LEU A 86 -13.90 -7.07 33.84
CA LEU A 86 -14.70 -6.58 32.70
C LEU A 86 -14.67 -7.55 31.51
N THR A 87 -15.67 -7.45 30.63
CA THR A 87 -15.68 -8.21 29.37
C THR A 87 -14.79 -7.53 28.31
N VAL A 88 -14.34 -8.29 27.30
CA VAL A 88 -13.51 -7.74 26.21
C VAL A 88 -14.19 -6.55 25.51
N ALA A 89 -15.51 -6.61 25.27
CA ALA A 89 -16.24 -5.52 24.65
C ALA A 89 -16.21 -4.23 25.49
N MET A 90 -16.31 -4.35 26.82
CA MET A 90 -16.24 -3.21 27.73
C MET A 90 -14.81 -2.64 27.78
N LEU A 91 -13.79 -3.49 27.85
CA LEU A 91 -12.39 -3.04 27.83
C LEU A 91 -12.07 -2.24 26.55
N ARG A 92 -12.61 -2.67 25.40
CA ARG A 92 -12.52 -1.90 24.15
C ARG A 92 -13.23 -0.57 24.22
N GLU A 93 -14.48 -0.55 24.71
CA GLU A 93 -15.24 0.69 24.91
C GLU A 93 -14.48 1.69 25.80
N GLN A 94 -13.88 1.21 26.89
CA GLN A 94 -13.11 2.03 27.84
C GLN A 94 -11.80 2.58 27.24
N LEU A 95 -11.15 1.83 26.34
CA LEU A 95 -9.98 2.29 25.57
C LEU A 95 -10.38 3.33 24.53
N VAL A 96 -11.44 3.08 23.73
CA VAL A 96 -11.97 4.04 22.75
C VAL A 96 -12.40 5.35 23.42
N MET A 97 -13.04 5.30 24.59
CA MET A 97 -13.42 6.50 25.36
C MET A 97 -12.23 7.34 25.82
N ARG A 98 -11.05 6.71 25.99
CA ARG A 98 -9.78 7.32 26.41
C ARG A 98 -8.84 7.59 25.23
N GLU A 99 -9.33 7.51 23.99
CA GLU A 99 -8.56 7.71 22.75
C GLU A 99 -7.37 6.73 22.60
N MET A 100 -7.47 5.59 23.26
CA MET A 100 -6.46 4.53 23.32
C MET A 100 -6.79 3.39 22.35
N PRO A 101 -5.78 2.69 21.79
CA PRO A 101 -6.06 1.62 20.83
C PRO A 101 -6.78 0.42 21.48
N ASP A 102 -7.85 -0.09 20.84
CA ASP A 102 -8.79 -1.08 21.40
C ASP A 102 -8.55 -2.52 20.93
N HIS A 103 -7.54 -2.75 20.10
CA HIS A 103 -7.20 -4.06 19.57
C HIS A 103 -6.36 -4.90 20.54
N GLY A 104 -6.52 -6.23 20.47
CA GLY A 104 -5.73 -7.20 21.22
C GLY A 104 -6.54 -8.31 21.87
N LYS A 105 -5.84 -9.20 22.60
CA LYS A 105 -6.40 -10.16 23.55
C LYS A 105 -6.76 -9.45 24.85
N LYS A 106 -7.65 -10.02 25.68
CA LYS A 106 -8.12 -9.43 26.95
C LYS A 106 -6.97 -8.90 27.83
N ALA A 107 -5.92 -9.68 28.04
CA ALA A 107 -4.77 -9.28 28.85
C ALA A 107 -4.11 -7.97 28.37
N VAL A 108 -3.91 -7.81 27.06
CA VAL A 108 -3.31 -6.60 26.46
C VAL A 108 -4.22 -5.38 26.62
N LEU A 109 -5.55 -5.57 26.63
CA LEU A 109 -6.50 -4.48 26.86
C LEU A 109 -6.51 -4.05 28.34
N VAL A 110 -6.38 -5.01 29.26
CA VAL A 110 -6.26 -4.77 30.71
C VAL A 110 -4.95 -4.03 31.01
N GLU A 111 -3.82 -4.58 30.58
CA GLU A 111 -2.48 -3.98 30.75
C GLU A 111 -2.42 -2.54 30.21
N ARG A 112 -3.09 -2.27 29.07
CA ARG A 112 -3.18 -0.93 28.46
C ARG A 112 -4.07 0.04 29.25
N LEU A 113 -5.08 -0.44 29.97
CA LEU A 113 -5.93 0.37 30.85
C LEU A 113 -5.26 0.61 32.21
N GLU A 114 -4.53 -0.37 32.74
CA GLU A 114 -3.75 -0.25 33.98
C GLU A 114 -2.56 0.72 33.81
N ASN A 115 -1.91 0.71 32.65
CA ASN A 115 -0.75 1.56 32.34
C ASN A 115 -1.12 2.80 31.52
N LEU A 116 -2.26 3.43 31.80
CA LEU A 116 -2.81 4.48 30.92
C LEU A 116 -1.87 5.69 30.77
N GLU A 117 -1.30 6.17 31.88
CA GLU A 117 -0.40 7.34 31.91
C GLU A 117 0.97 7.06 31.28
N THR A 118 1.40 5.80 31.26
CA THR A 118 2.72 5.37 30.77
C THR A 118 2.65 4.76 29.37
N TYR A 119 1.46 4.55 28.81
CA TYR A 119 1.26 4.00 27.48
C TYR A 119 1.79 4.93 26.40
N LYS A 120 2.93 4.55 25.80
CA LYS A 120 3.41 5.17 24.57
C LYS A 120 2.85 4.40 23.38
N PRO A 121 2.16 5.05 22.42
CA PRO A 121 1.75 4.40 21.19
C PRO A 121 3.00 3.91 20.45
N GLU A 122 2.91 2.73 19.84
CA GLU A 122 4.06 2.08 19.24
C GLU A 122 4.42 2.72 17.89
N ALA A 123 5.14 3.85 17.97
CA ALA A 123 5.68 4.55 16.82
C ALA A 123 6.83 3.75 16.20
N VAL A 124 6.70 3.42 14.91
CA VAL A 124 7.80 2.89 14.11
C VAL A 124 8.47 4.06 13.41
N ALA A 125 9.79 4.22 13.59
CA ALA A 125 10.56 5.18 12.81
C ALA A 125 10.51 4.78 11.33
N ILE A 126 9.68 5.48 10.58
CA ILE A 126 9.63 5.42 9.11
C ILE A 126 10.72 6.37 8.61
N ARG A 127 11.37 6.03 7.49
CA ARG A 127 12.31 6.96 6.86
C ARG A 127 11.54 8.16 6.33
N ASP A 128 11.91 9.36 6.75
CA ASP A 128 11.31 10.60 6.27
C ASP A 128 11.43 10.74 4.74
N ALA A 129 10.37 11.28 4.14
CA ALA A 129 10.39 11.73 2.76
C ALA A 129 11.26 13.01 2.66
N PRO A 130 12.03 13.21 1.58
CA PRO A 130 12.82 14.43 1.43
C PRO A 130 11.92 15.68 1.32
N ASP A 131 12.17 16.67 2.16
CA ASP A 131 11.29 17.84 2.38
C ASP A 131 11.23 18.82 1.18
N ASP A 132 12.16 18.74 0.23
CA ASP A 132 12.30 19.65 -0.92
C ASP A 132 11.02 19.85 -1.74
N LYS A 133 10.11 18.87 -1.68
CA LYS A 133 8.74 18.95 -2.19
C LYS A 133 7.78 18.26 -1.19
N PRO A 134 7.07 18.95 -0.29
CA PRO A 134 6.09 18.30 0.60
C PRO A 134 4.86 17.81 -0.18
N PHE A 135 4.24 16.69 0.23
CA PHE A 135 3.03 16.17 -0.45
C PHE A 135 1.80 17.09 -0.33
N GLY A 136 1.81 17.96 0.69
CA GLY A 136 0.63 18.66 1.19
C GLY A 136 -0.16 17.78 2.18
N PRO A 137 -1.27 18.29 2.75
CA PRO A 137 -2.15 17.49 3.57
C PRO A 137 -2.78 16.36 2.75
N ILE A 138 -2.63 15.12 3.21
CA ILE A 138 -3.15 13.92 2.54
C ILE A 138 -4.65 13.80 2.83
N SER A 139 -5.47 13.92 1.78
CA SER A 139 -6.93 13.89 1.93
C SER A 139 -7.41 12.52 2.37
N ARG A 140 -8.20 12.44 3.45
CA ARG A 140 -8.60 11.14 4.00
C ARG A 140 -9.51 10.35 3.05
N ASN A 141 -10.61 10.96 2.58
CA ASN A 141 -11.70 10.21 1.96
C ASN A 141 -11.93 10.48 0.47
N ALA A 142 -11.63 11.69 -0.04
CA ALA A 142 -11.92 12.08 -1.42
C ALA A 142 -10.85 13.00 -2.03
N SER A 143 -10.51 12.82 -3.31
CA SER A 143 -9.62 13.73 -4.03
C SER A 143 -10.35 14.98 -4.53
N SER A 144 -9.59 15.97 -5.02
CA SER A 144 -10.15 17.11 -5.76
C SER A 144 -10.97 16.70 -6.99
N ASN A 145 -10.66 15.52 -7.55
CA ASN A 145 -11.23 15.00 -8.79
C ASN A 145 -12.41 14.05 -8.50
N GLY A 146 -12.83 13.91 -7.24
CA GLY A 146 -13.96 13.07 -6.83
C GLY A 146 -13.65 11.58 -6.65
N GLU A 147 -12.39 11.17 -6.81
CA GLU A 147 -11.94 9.81 -6.46
C GLU A 147 -12.16 9.56 -4.96
N LYS A 148 -12.42 8.31 -4.55
CA LYS A 148 -12.73 7.96 -3.16
C LYS A 148 -11.86 6.82 -2.66
N ARG A 149 -11.50 6.86 -1.38
CA ARG A 149 -10.82 5.75 -0.70
C ARG A 149 -11.40 5.44 0.67
N PHE A 150 -11.18 4.22 1.13
CA PHE A 150 -11.31 3.87 2.53
C PHE A 150 -9.98 4.20 3.22
N PHE A 151 -9.99 5.20 4.10
CA PHE A 151 -8.79 5.59 4.84
C PHE A 151 -8.46 4.58 5.94
N VAL A 152 -7.28 3.97 5.85
CA VAL A 152 -6.73 3.08 6.88
C VAL A 152 -5.91 3.91 7.86
N ASP A 153 -6.13 3.73 9.15
CA ASP A 153 -5.44 4.49 10.18
C ASP A 153 -4.01 3.95 10.43
N MET A 154 -3.06 4.85 10.72
CA MET A 154 -1.67 4.49 11.02
C MET A 154 -1.53 3.69 12.31
N GLY A 155 -2.48 3.81 13.25
CA GLY A 155 -2.56 3.00 14.46
C GLY A 155 -3.00 1.54 14.27
N ASP A 156 -3.37 1.13 13.05
CA ASP A 156 -3.79 -0.25 12.77
C ASP A 156 -2.62 -1.23 12.96
N GLN A 157 -2.80 -2.23 13.82
CA GLN A 157 -1.75 -3.21 14.16
C GLN A 157 -1.22 -4.00 12.96
N SER A 158 -2.05 -4.24 11.95
CA SER A 158 -1.63 -4.93 10.73
C SER A 158 -0.65 -4.05 9.93
N HIS A 159 -0.90 -2.74 9.89
CA HIS A 159 0.00 -1.76 9.32
C HIS A 159 1.29 -1.63 10.15
N ILE A 160 1.21 -1.33 11.45
CA ILE A 160 2.37 -1.20 12.35
C ILE A 160 3.29 -2.43 12.24
N SER A 161 2.72 -3.63 12.29
CA SER A 161 3.47 -4.89 12.15
C SER A 161 4.14 -5.05 10.77
N ALA A 162 3.50 -4.57 9.71
CA ALA A 162 4.04 -4.61 8.36
C ALA A 162 5.14 -3.55 8.14
N VAL A 163 5.00 -2.34 8.72
CA VAL A 163 6.05 -1.30 8.71
C VAL A 163 7.31 -1.77 9.43
N LYS A 164 7.20 -2.33 10.65
CA LYS A 164 8.38 -2.88 11.37
C LYS A 164 9.13 -3.90 10.53
N LYS A 165 8.41 -4.79 9.85
CA LYS A 165 9.01 -5.80 8.96
C LYS A 165 9.64 -5.16 7.74
N ALA A 166 9.02 -4.16 7.13
CA ALA A 166 9.59 -3.42 6.01
C ALA A 166 10.90 -2.70 6.40
N MET A 167 10.96 -2.03 7.56
CA MET A 167 12.18 -1.34 8.00
C MET A 167 13.29 -2.30 8.44
N LYS A 168 12.94 -3.41 9.11
CA LYS A 168 13.91 -4.36 9.70
C LYS A 168 14.44 -5.39 8.70
N GLU A 169 13.59 -5.94 7.84
CA GLU A 169 13.99 -7.01 6.93
C GLU A 169 14.73 -6.45 5.70
N ASP A 170 15.57 -7.28 5.08
CA ASP A 170 16.19 -6.95 3.81
C ASP A 170 15.35 -7.47 2.65
N MET A 171 15.14 -6.59 1.67
CA MET A 171 14.39 -6.85 0.45
C MET A 171 15.15 -6.27 -0.74
N PHE A 172 15.09 -7.00 -1.84
CA PHE A 172 15.87 -6.76 -3.04
C PHE A 172 14.91 -6.58 -4.20
N VAL A 173 14.92 -5.39 -4.80
CA VAL A 173 14.19 -5.11 -6.03
C VAL A 173 14.96 -5.76 -7.17
N ILE A 174 14.33 -6.71 -7.86
CA ILE A 174 14.94 -7.39 -9.02
C ILE A 174 14.61 -6.59 -10.27
N LYS A 175 13.33 -6.57 -10.66
CA LYS A 175 12.81 -5.94 -11.87
C LYS A 175 11.87 -4.79 -11.52
N GLN A 176 11.85 -3.76 -12.36
CA GLN A 176 10.85 -2.70 -12.41
C GLN A 176 10.39 -2.57 -13.87
N SER A 177 9.09 -2.37 -14.07
CA SER A 177 8.48 -2.09 -15.37
C SER A 177 7.24 -1.24 -15.18
N ASP A 178 7.00 -0.33 -16.12
CA ASP A 178 5.80 0.49 -16.13
C ASP A 178 4.60 -0.34 -16.61
N ASP A 179 3.43 -0.13 -16.01
CA ASP A 179 2.19 -0.81 -16.34
C ASP A 179 1.32 0.08 -17.25
N PHE A 180 0.51 -0.55 -18.12
CA PHE A 180 -0.35 0.16 -19.08
C PHE A 180 -1.33 1.16 -18.44
N ASP A 181 -1.79 0.88 -17.21
CA ASP A 181 -2.75 1.71 -16.48
C ASP A 181 -2.09 2.90 -15.73
N GLY A 182 -0.86 3.29 -16.10
CA GLY A 182 -0.11 4.35 -15.43
C GLY A 182 0.42 3.98 -14.03
N GLY A 183 0.51 2.68 -13.75
CA GLY A 183 1.17 2.13 -12.56
C GLY A 183 2.61 1.72 -12.83
N VAL A 184 3.28 1.21 -11.80
CA VAL A 184 4.61 0.58 -11.88
C VAL A 184 4.57 -0.75 -11.15
N SER A 185 4.96 -1.82 -11.85
CA SER A 185 5.13 -3.16 -11.30
C SER A 185 6.59 -3.47 -10.99
N ILE A 186 6.82 -3.98 -9.78
CA ILE A 186 8.13 -4.19 -9.17
C ILE A 186 8.20 -5.61 -8.63
N SER A 187 9.23 -6.36 -9.01
CA SER A 187 9.51 -7.68 -8.46
C SER A 187 10.42 -7.56 -7.23
N VAL A 188 9.91 -7.95 -6.07
CA VAL A 188 10.61 -7.87 -4.77
C VAL A 188 10.92 -9.28 -4.27
N HIS A 189 12.20 -9.52 -3.98
CA HIS A 189 12.68 -10.75 -3.33
C HIS A 189 13.04 -10.44 -1.88
N GLY A 190 12.68 -11.33 -0.96
CA GLY A 190 12.98 -11.18 0.48
C GLY A 190 14.19 -12.02 0.89
N GLY A 191 14.27 -12.36 2.18
CA GLY A 191 15.18 -13.40 2.69
C GLY A 191 14.67 -14.84 2.52
N GLY A 192 13.50 -15.03 1.93
CA GLY A 192 12.95 -16.35 1.57
C GLY A 192 13.16 -16.67 0.08
N PRO A 193 12.79 -17.88 -0.39
CA PRO A 193 12.98 -18.27 -1.79
C PRO A 193 12.07 -17.51 -2.77
N ASP A 194 10.92 -17.05 -2.30
CA ASP A 194 9.89 -16.43 -3.15
C ASP A 194 10.28 -15.04 -3.66
N THR A 195 9.86 -14.75 -4.89
CA THR A 195 9.82 -13.39 -5.45
C THR A 195 8.36 -12.98 -5.63
N TYR A 196 7.98 -11.82 -5.09
CA TYR A 196 6.62 -11.31 -5.15
C TYR A 196 6.52 -10.13 -6.12
N GLY A 197 5.48 -10.11 -6.95
CA GLY A 197 5.10 -8.92 -7.69
C GLY A 197 4.43 -7.91 -6.76
N VAL A 198 4.76 -6.64 -6.90
CA VAL A 198 4.18 -5.48 -6.21
C VAL A 198 3.80 -4.46 -7.28
N THR A 199 2.54 -4.05 -7.31
CA THR A 199 2.06 -2.99 -8.21
C THR A 199 1.74 -1.75 -7.40
N ILE A 200 2.28 -0.61 -7.78
CA ILE A 200 1.96 0.72 -7.25
C ILE A 200 1.28 1.52 -8.36
N GLY A 201 0.10 2.07 -8.06
CA GLY A 201 -0.74 2.85 -8.96
C GLY A 201 -1.98 3.28 -8.18
N SER A 202 -3.08 3.61 -8.84
CA SER A 202 -4.32 4.03 -8.16
C SER A 202 -4.85 2.98 -7.16
N ARG A 203 -4.48 1.71 -7.33
CA ARG A 203 -4.67 0.63 -6.36
C ARG A 203 -3.39 -0.17 -6.15
N THR A 204 -2.96 -0.31 -4.90
CA THR A 204 -1.80 -1.14 -4.57
C THR A 204 -2.14 -2.63 -4.56
N SER A 205 -1.21 -3.42 -5.10
CA SER A 205 -1.35 -4.86 -5.27
C SER A 205 -0.05 -5.58 -4.89
N CYS A 206 -0.15 -6.82 -4.40
CA CYS A 206 1.01 -7.69 -4.23
C CYS A 206 0.60 -9.16 -4.25
N THR A 207 1.42 -10.02 -4.86
CA THR A 207 1.16 -11.47 -4.98
C THR A 207 1.41 -12.28 -3.70
N CYS A 208 1.91 -11.65 -2.62
CA CYS A 208 2.24 -12.35 -1.38
C CYS A 208 1.00 -12.80 -0.57
N SER A 209 1.15 -13.88 0.19
CA SER A 209 0.13 -14.44 1.07
C SER A 209 -0.47 -13.43 2.07
N SER A 210 0.34 -12.51 2.60
CA SER A 210 -0.16 -11.47 3.52
C SER A 210 -1.18 -10.53 2.86
N MET A 211 -1.03 -10.25 1.56
CA MET A 211 -1.97 -9.39 0.82
C MET A 211 -3.24 -10.17 0.46
N MET A 212 -3.09 -11.45 0.12
CA MET A 212 -4.18 -12.36 -0.20
C MET A 212 -5.09 -12.62 1.02
N PHE A 213 -4.51 -12.96 2.18
CA PHE A 213 -5.27 -13.34 3.38
C PHE A 213 -5.60 -12.19 4.34
N ARG A 214 -4.90 -11.04 4.25
CA ARG A 214 -5.14 -9.87 5.12
C ARG A 214 -5.20 -8.55 4.32
N PRO A 215 -6.15 -8.41 3.38
CA PRO A 215 -6.23 -7.30 2.42
C PRO A 215 -6.65 -5.94 3.01
N ARG A 216 -6.57 -5.73 4.33
CA ARG A 216 -7.05 -4.49 5.00
C ARG A 216 -6.07 -3.33 4.84
N SER A 217 -4.78 -3.58 5.03
CA SER A 217 -3.69 -2.62 4.84
C SER A 217 -2.69 -3.17 3.82
N ASN A 218 -1.73 -2.34 3.42
CA ASN A 218 -0.60 -2.81 2.61
C ASN A 218 0.27 -3.83 3.37
N CYS A 219 0.78 -4.82 2.63
CA CYS A 219 1.73 -5.80 3.15
C CYS A 219 3.15 -5.20 3.24
N LYS A 220 4.08 -5.90 3.92
CA LYS A 220 5.47 -5.44 4.08
C LYS A 220 6.17 -5.13 2.75
N HIS A 221 5.88 -5.86 1.67
CA HIS A 221 6.52 -5.65 0.36
C HIS A 221 6.06 -4.33 -0.30
N ILE A 222 4.76 -4.02 -0.21
CA ILE A 222 4.21 -2.74 -0.71
C ILE A 222 4.77 -1.58 0.12
N ILE A 223 4.76 -1.71 1.46
CA ILE A 223 5.30 -0.67 2.35
C ILE A 223 6.80 -0.45 2.11
N TYR A 224 7.56 -1.52 1.88
CA TYR A 224 8.98 -1.45 1.52
C TYR A 224 9.20 -0.65 0.24
N VAL A 225 8.44 -0.99 -0.81
CA VAL A 225 8.50 -0.29 -2.11
C VAL A 225 8.11 1.17 -1.95
N MET A 226 6.99 1.47 -1.28
CA MET A 226 6.54 2.84 -1.07
C MET A 226 7.59 3.67 -0.29
N THR A 227 8.16 3.15 0.80
CA THR A 227 9.13 3.90 1.63
C THR A 227 10.52 3.98 1.00
N HIS A 228 11.05 2.87 0.48
CA HIS A 228 12.43 2.80 0.02
C HIS A 228 12.59 3.18 -1.45
N VAL A 229 11.69 2.77 -2.33
CA VAL A 229 11.75 3.09 -3.77
C VAL A 229 11.12 4.45 -4.06
N PHE A 230 9.89 4.70 -3.61
CA PHE A 230 9.13 5.92 -3.95
C PHE A 230 9.25 7.06 -2.93
N ARG A 231 9.91 6.85 -1.78
CA ARG A 231 10.02 7.84 -0.67
C ARG A 231 8.64 8.41 -0.25
N ALA A 232 7.64 7.54 -0.21
CA ALA A 232 6.26 7.89 0.13
C ALA A 232 6.15 8.40 1.58
N PRO A 233 5.28 9.40 1.85
CA PRO A 233 4.96 9.85 3.20
C PRO A 233 4.22 8.77 3.99
N ALA A 234 4.36 8.82 5.32
CA ALA A 234 3.92 7.76 6.23
C ALA A 234 2.41 7.46 6.15
N GLU A 235 1.58 8.48 5.94
CA GLU A 235 0.12 8.41 5.91
C GLU A 235 -0.41 7.68 4.66
N LEU A 236 0.38 7.60 3.59
CA LEU A 236 0.05 6.82 2.39
C LEU A 236 0.40 5.33 2.53
N LEU A 237 1.39 4.98 3.37
CA LEU A 237 1.84 3.60 3.53
C LEU A 237 0.74 2.59 3.93
N PRO A 238 -0.27 2.90 4.77
CA PRO A 238 -1.39 1.98 5.02
C PRO A 238 -2.44 1.95 3.90
N GLN A 239 -2.49 2.95 3.01
CA GLN A 239 -3.59 3.14 2.05
C GLN A 239 -3.47 2.21 0.85
N ARG A 240 -4.58 1.51 0.56
CA ARG A 240 -4.67 0.59 -0.59
C ARG A 240 -5.10 1.25 -1.89
N THR A 241 -5.69 2.43 -1.79
CA THR A 241 -6.09 3.28 -2.92
C THR A 241 -5.36 4.59 -2.78
N LEU A 242 -4.61 4.93 -3.82
CA LEU A 242 -3.86 6.16 -3.95
C LEU A 242 -4.59 7.01 -4.99
N PHE A 243 -4.70 8.31 -4.77
CA PHE A 243 -5.32 9.17 -5.76
C PHE A 243 -4.37 9.42 -6.94
N THR A 244 -4.92 9.71 -8.12
CA THR A 244 -4.10 9.91 -9.34
C THR A 244 -3.03 10.98 -9.13
N GLU A 245 -3.36 12.10 -8.48
CA GLU A 245 -2.40 13.14 -8.14
C GLU A 245 -1.32 12.70 -7.13
N GLU A 246 -1.61 11.72 -6.28
CA GLU A 246 -0.65 11.15 -5.33
C GLU A 246 0.30 10.18 -6.02
N VAL A 247 -0.20 9.34 -6.94
CA VAL A 247 0.60 8.44 -7.76
C VAL A 247 1.59 9.23 -8.61
N MET A 248 1.13 10.28 -9.30
CA MET A 248 2.00 11.18 -10.06
C MET A 248 3.05 11.84 -9.16
N LYS A 249 2.65 12.34 -7.98
CA LYS A 249 3.55 12.93 -6.98
C LYS A 249 4.57 11.96 -6.40
N LEU A 250 4.25 10.66 -6.28
CA LEU A 250 5.16 9.60 -5.85
C LEU A 250 6.21 9.32 -6.92
N PHE A 251 5.83 9.29 -8.19
CA PHE A 251 6.73 8.98 -9.28
C PHE A 251 7.67 10.16 -9.61
N ASP A 252 7.20 11.41 -9.60
CA ASP A 252 8.03 12.61 -9.75
C ASP A 252 9.09 12.77 -8.63
N ARG A 253 8.78 12.29 -7.42
CA ARG A 253 9.70 12.32 -6.27
C ARG A 253 10.63 11.11 -6.18
N ALA A 254 10.38 10.06 -6.96
CA ALA A 254 11.15 8.82 -6.85
C ALA A 254 12.62 9.08 -7.23
N PRO A 255 13.59 8.78 -6.33
CA PRO A 255 15.00 8.96 -6.66
C PRO A 255 15.40 8.07 -7.84
N LYS A 256 15.83 8.69 -8.94
CA LYS A 256 16.30 7.98 -10.14
C LYS A 256 17.65 7.33 -9.88
N ILE A 257 17.61 6.10 -9.38
CA ILE A 257 18.78 5.28 -9.00
C ILE A 257 19.13 4.27 -10.09
N ARG A 258 18.14 3.85 -10.89
CA ARG A 258 18.32 2.99 -12.07
C ARG A 258 18.08 3.81 -13.33
N PHE A 259 18.92 3.60 -14.33
CA PHE A 259 18.88 4.28 -15.61
C PHE A 259 18.75 3.21 -16.71
N THR A 260 18.03 3.54 -17.77
CA THR A 260 18.08 2.73 -18.99
C THR A 260 19.46 2.85 -19.65
N ALA A 261 19.85 1.87 -20.46
CA ALA A 261 21.10 1.93 -21.22
C ALA A 261 21.19 3.18 -22.12
N VAL A 262 20.06 3.69 -22.62
CA VAL A 262 19.98 4.92 -23.42
C VAL A 262 20.29 6.13 -22.54
N GLU A 263 19.59 6.31 -21.43
CA GLU A 263 19.80 7.44 -20.51
C GLU A 263 21.24 7.48 -19.98
N ALA A 264 21.79 6.32 -19.62
CA ALA A 264 23.17 6.21 -19.16
C ALA A 264 24.22 6.44 -20.27
N SER A 265 23.82 6.44 -21.55
CA SER A 265 24.68 6.84 -22.68
C SER A 265 24.63 8.34 -22.97
N MET A 266 23.58 9.03 -22.51
CA MET A 266 23.40 10.48 -22.70
C MET A 266 24.03 11.32 -21.58
N ASP A 267 24.36 10.70 -20.44
CA ASP A 267 25.12 11.31 -19.34
C ASP A 267 26.59 10.83 -19.39
N PRO A 268 27.56 11.68 -19.79
CA PRO A 268 28.98 11.30 -19.82
C PRO A 268 29.51 10.77 -18.49
N SER A 269 28.99 11.28 -17.36
CA SER A 269 29.40 10.84 -16.02
C SER A 269 28.97 9.40 -15.71
N MET A 270 28.15 8.77 -16.54
CA MET A 270 27.75 7.36 -16.40
C MET A 270 28.61 6.42 -17.25
N SER A 271 29.67 6.97 -17.87
CA SER A 271 30.63 6.28 -18.73
C SER A 271 32.10 6.65 -18.48
N ASP A 272 32.39 7.55 -17.54
CA ASP A 272 33.72 8.06 -17.21
C ASP A 272 34.60 7.06 -16.41
N GLY A 273 34.00 6.02 -15.84
CA GLY A 273 34.66 5.06 -14.95
C GLY A 273 35.06 5.62 -13.58
N VAL A 274 34.76 6.88 -13.27
CA VAL A 274 35.24 7.57 -12.05
C VAL A 274 34.37 7.20 -10.84
N PRO A 275 34.90 6.60 -9.77
CA PRO A 275 34.13 6.23 -8.59
C PRO A 275 33.38 7.43 -7.98
N LYS A 276 32.05 7.33 -7.90
CA LYS A 276 31.16 8.38 -7.37
C LYS A 276 31.05 8.25 -5.86
N SER A 277 30.94 9.39 -5.14
CA SER A 277 30.79 9.35 -3.68
C SER A 277 29.60 8.51 -3.24
N LYS A 278 29.78 7.77 -2.14
CA LYS A 278 28.74 6.98 -1.46
C LYS A 278 27.76 7.86 -0.66
N ASP A 279 28.15 9.09 -0.34
CA ASP A 279 27.39 9.98 0.53
C ASP A 279 26.06 10.41 -0.09
N GLY A 280 25.00 10.40 0.71
CA GLY A 280 23.61 10.59 0.24
C GLY A 280 23.07 9.52 -0.73
N LYS A 281 23.91 8.64 -1.33
CA LYS A 281 23.47 7.68 -2.34
C LYS A 281 22.73 6.47 -1.75
N SER A 282 21.87 5.88 -2.57
CA SER A 282 21.08 4.70 -2.25
C SER A 282 21.53 3.52 -3.10
N CYS A 283 21.56 2.32 -2.53
CA CYS A 283 21.91 1.11 -3.26
C CYS A 283 20.83 0.79 -4.32
N PRO A 284 21.19 0.48 -5.58
CA PRO A 284 20.22 0.24 -6.66
C PRO A 284 19.42 -1.04 -6.52
N VAL A 285 19.81 -1.94 -5.62
CA VAL A 285 19.13 -3.24 -5.42
C VAL A 285 18.17 -3.18 -4.23
N CYS A 286 18.59 -2.67 -3.07
CA CYS A 286 17.73 -2.60 -1.88
C CYS A 286 17.12 -1.22 -1.62
N PHE A 287 17.55 -0.15 -2.30
CA PHE A 287 17.07 1.23 -2.14
C PHE A 287 17.26 1.85 -0.72
N LYS A 288 17.99 1.15 0.17
CA LYS A 288 18.53 1.69 1.43
C LYS A 288 19.78 2.53 1.16
N HIS A 289 20.18 3.39 2.11
CA HIS A 289 21.39 4.22 2.00
C HIS A 289 22.65 3.34 1.91
N ILE A 290 23.66 3.76 1.14
CA ILE A 290 24.88 2.97 0.97
C ILE A 290 25.70 2.93 2.26
N GLY A 291 25.90 4.08 2.90
CA GLY A 291 26.58 4.21 4.18
C GLY A 291 28.04 3.72 4.16
N LYS A 292 28.48 3.24 5.32
CA LYS A 292 29.84 2.70 5.54
C LYS A 292 29.97 1.20 5.23
N ALA A 293 28.93 0.58 4.68
CA ALA A 293 28.92 -0.85 4.38
C ALA A 293 29.88 -1.19 3.23
N GLU A 294 30.26 -2.47 3.14
CA GLU A 294 31.07 -2.97 2.03
C GLU A 294 30.30 -2.85 0.70
N THR A 295 30.99 -2.43 -0.36
CA THR A 295 30.38 -2.17 -1.66
C THR A 295 31.29 -2.57 -2.80
N VAL A 296 30.69 -3.11 -3.86
CA VAL A 296 31.29 -3.15 -5.19
C VAL A 296 31.06 -1.82 -5.93
N CYS A 297 31.97 -1.47 -6.83
CA CYS A 297 31.88 -0.28 -7.68
C CYS A 297 31.87 -0.70 -9.16
N CYS A 298 30.95 -0.13 -9.96
CA CYS A 298 30.93 -0.38 -11.39
C CYS A 298 32.06 0.40 -12.09
N GLY A 299 32.90 -0.29 -12.86
CA GLY A 299 34.01 0.32 -13.62
C GLY A 299 33.59 1.16 -14.83
N LYS A 300 32.29 1.22 -15.17
CA LYS A 300 31.77 2.10 -16.23
C LYS A 300 31.16 3.40 -15.70
N CYS A 301 30.30 3.32 -14.68
CA CYS A 301 29.54 4.49 -14.19
C CYS A 301 29.93 4.94 -12.77
N GLY A 302 30.95 4.32 -12.16
CA GLY A 302 31.45 4.68 -10.83
C GLY A 302 30.48 4.51 -9.66
N ASN A 303 29.27 4.00 -9.89
CA ASN A 303 28.26 3.89 -8.83
C ASN A 303 28.47 2.63 -7.97
N HIS A 304 28.21 2.77 -6.68
CA HIS A 304 28.37 1.72 -5.69
C HIS A 304 27.08 0.91 -5.45
N THR A 305 27.25 -0.38 -5.14
CA THR A 305 26.19 -1.30 -4.69
C THR A 305 26.72 -2.09 -3.50
N HIS A 306 25.91 -2.32 -2.44
CA HIS A 306 26.32 -3.17 -1.32
C HIS A 306 26.77 -4.55 -1.81
N SER A 307 27.88 -5.08 -1.31
CA SER A 307 28.43 -6.37 -1.75
C SER A 307 27.43 -7.52 -1.58
N SER A 308 26.70 -7.56 -0.46
CA SER A 308 25.64 -8.52 -0.20
C SER A 308 24.48 -8.43 -1.20
N CYS A 309 24.03 -7.21 -1.50
CA CYS A 309 22.97 -6.97 -2.47
C CYS A 309 23.39 -7.35 -3.90
N PHE A 310 24.65 -7.07 -4.26
CA PHE A 310 25.19 -7.46 -5.57
C PHE A 310 25.35 -8.99 -5.69
N GLY A 311 25.69 -9.69 -4.60
CA GLY A 311 25.70 -11.15 -4.53
C GLY A 311 24.32 -11.80 -4.75
N ILE A 312 23.23 -11.11 -4.39
CA ILE A 312 21.85 -11.56 -4.68
C ILE A 312 21.46 -11.21 -6.11
N TYR A 313 21.77 -10.00 -6.56
CA TYR A 313 21.53 -9.56 -7.94
C TYR A 313 22.21 -10.51 -8.96
N THR A 314 23.50 -10.80 -8.80
CA THR A 314 24.25 -11.72 -9.67
C THR A 314 23.64 -13.12 -9.74
N ARG A 315 23.11 -13.66 -8.63
CA ARG A 315 22.41 -14.96 -8.60
C ARG A 315 21.09 -14.92 -9.37
N GLN A 316 20.31 -13.85 -9.23
CA GLN A 316 19.02 -13.68 -9.92
C GLN A 316 19.18 -13.47 -11.44
N TYR A 317 20.36 -12.98 -11.89
CA TYR A 317 20.71 -12.81 -13.30
C TYR A 317 21.69 -13.87 -13.82
N ALA A 318 21.91 -14.96 -13.07
CA ALA A 318 22.76 -16.07 -13.51
C ALA A 318 22.23 -16.70 -14.82
N GLY A 319 23.12 -16.93 -15.79
CA GLY A 319 22.78 -17.38 -17.14
C GLY A 319 22.53 -16.27 -18.16
N TRP A 320 22.52 -15.00 -17.74
CA TRP A 320 22.44 -13.82 -18.62
C TRP A 320 23.76 -13.04 -18.61
N SER A 321 23.92 -12.10 -19.55
CA SER A 321 25.02 -11.14 -19.50
C SER A 321 24.86 -10.24 -18.27
N LEU A 322 25.82 -10.34 -17.34
CA LEU A 322 25.80 -9.54 -16.12
C LEU A 322 25.97 -8.06 -16.46
N THR A 323 24.99 -7.24 -16.07
CA THR A 323 24.98 -5.80 -16.29
C THR A 323 25.05 -5.04 -14.97
N CYS A 324 25.38 -3.75 -15.05
CA CYS A 324 25.34 -2.87 -13.89
C CYS A 324 23.88 -2.55 -13.49
N PRO A 325 23.48 -2.75 -12.22
CA PRO A 325 22.12 -2.44 -11.77
C PRO A 325 21.78 -0.95 -11.80
N VAL A 326 22.76 -0.07 -12.05
CA VAL A 326 22.60 1.39 -12.21
C VAL A 326 22.50 1.79 -13.68
N CYS A 327 23.51 1.48 -14.50
CA CYS A 327 23.64 2.01 -15.87
C CYS A 327 23.35 0.99 -16.98
N GLN A 328 23.01 -0.26 -16.63
CA GLN A 328 22.73 -1.38 -17.55
C GLN A 328 23.86 -1.76 -18.53
N GLY A 329 25.03 -1.10 -18.48
CA GLY A 329 26.22 -1.51 -19.21
C GLY A 329 26.77 -2.85 -18.69
N GLY A 330 27.53 -3.56 -19.52
CA GLY A 330 28.21 -4.80 -19.12
C GLY A 330 29.07 -4.61 -17.87
N TRP A 331 29.01 -5.57 -16.94
CA TRP A 331 29.61 -5.42 -15.63
C TRP A 331 31.15 -5.59 -15.66
N SER A 332 31.83 -4.58 -15.14
CA SER A 332 33.22 -4.64 -14.70
C SER A 332 33.32 -4.04 -13.30
N VAL A 333 34.29 -4.51 -12.51
CA VAL A 333 34.67 -3.86 -11.25
C VAL A 333 35.56 -2.65 -11.60
N ALA A 334 35.37 -1.53 -10.91
CA ALA A 334 36.26 -0.38 -11.07
C ALA A 334 37.70 -0.75 -10.67
N ALA A 335 38.67 -0.23 -11.43
CA ALA A 335 40.07 -0.28 -11.00
C ALA A 335 40.22 0.55 -9.71
N VAL A 336 40.97 0.00 -8.76
CA VAL A 336 41.31 0.62 -7.46
C VAL A 336 42.61 1.40 -7.60
#